data_AF-A0A0G4GQV8-F1
#
_entry.id   AF-A0A0G4GQV8-F1
#
_cell.length_a   1.000
_cell.length_b   1.000
_cell.length_c   1.000
_cell.angle_alpha   90.00
_cell.angle_beta   90.00
_cell.angle_gamma   90.00
#
_symmetry.space_group_name_H-M   'P 1'
#
loop_
_entity.id
_entity.type
_entity.pdbx_description
1 polymer ?
#
loop_
_entity_poly.entity_id
_entity_poly.type
_entity_poly.pdbx_seq_one_letter_code
_entity_poly.pdbx_strand_id
1 'polypeptide(L)'
;MGNRVPRTSSQQDWPAIRNQSLDVIHREGRDSLHKIKAVGNLRISARFLSRVDFEPAVLRRRLRRALHDTQLADGTPLDAVVTFDVDNLGSKLLLQAWWLVEGQRWDEAADALRLAHQLTYCELPVIVTQQDLEKHRSKQAYLAEPRVVALWKMLGRYVDFGGERGRFELFDHGNGDLRAITDDPEYRLDLTPLPPTHAYHPHASSHNPPSDTTSSDTTTAATLTLMT
;
A
#
# COMPACT_ATOMS: atom_id res chain seq x y z
N MET A 1 -49.07 16.38 -30.63
CA MET A 1 -47.61 16.62 -30.65
C MET A 1 -47.15 16.88 -29.21
N GLY A 2 -46.13 16.16 -28.75
CA GLY A 2 -45.55 16.35 -27.41
C GLY A 2 -44.73 15.13 -27.00
N ASN A 3 -43.57 14.92 -27.64
CA ASN A 3 -42.69 13.79 -27.36
C ASN A 3 -42.09 13.93 -25.94
N ARG A 4 -42.35 12.96 -25.05
CA ARG A 4 -41.60 12.81 -23.79
C ARG A 4 -40.26 12.15 -24.08
N VAL A 5 -39.19 12.95 -24.04
CA VAL A 5 -37.81 12.44 -24.05
C VAL A 5 -37.45 11.96 -22.63
N PRO A 6 -36.82 10.78 -22.46
CA PRO A 6 -36.32 10.33 -21.16
C PRO A 6 -35.20 11.26 -20.68
N ARG A 7 -35.33 11.85 -19.48
CA ARG A 7 -34.25 12.63 -18.85
C ARG A 7 -33.21 11.67 -18.26
N THR A 8 -31.96 11.80 -18.69
CA THR A 8 -30.81 11.11 -18.09
C THR A 8 -30.42 11.74 -16.75
N SER A 9 -29.75 11.02 -15.85
CA SER A 9 -29.40 11.50 -14.50
C SER A 9 -28.49 12.74 -14.48
N SER A 10 -27.95 13.12 -15.64
CA SER A 10 -27.23 14.37 -15.87
C SER A 10 -28.10 15.63 -15.90
N GLN A 11 -29.44 15.52 -15.85
CA GLN A 11 -30.36 16.66 -15.86
C GLN A 11 -31.14 16.86 -14.56
N GLN A 12 -30.70 16.30 -13.43
CA GLN A 12 -31.30 16.61 -12.12
C GLN A 12 -30.70 17.92 -11.57
N ASP A 13 -31.53 18.90 -11.22
CA ASP A 13 -31.08 20.09 -10.48
C ASP A 13 -30.56 19.63 -9.11
N TRP A 14 -29.26 19.76 -8.88
CA TRP A 14 -28.61 19.38 -7.64
C TRP A 14 -28.93 20.41 -6.53
N PRO A 15 -29.07 19.96 -5.27
CA PRO A 15 -29.34 20.87 -4.16
C PRO A 15 -28.19 21.87 -4.01
N ALA A 16 -28.48 23.16 -4.22
CA ALA A 16 -27.55 24.26 -4.06
C ALA A 16 -27.70 24.89 -2.67
N ILE A 17 -26.58 25.11 -1.98
CA ILE A 17 -26.55 25.93 -0.77
C ILE A 17 -25.92 27.27 -1.16
N ARG A 18 -26.67 28.37 -1.03
CA ARG A 18 -26.23 29.74 -1.39
C ARG A 18 -25.77 29.89 -2.85
N ASN A 19 -26.55 29.37 -3.81
CA ASN A 19 -26.24 29.39 -5.26
C ASN A 19 -24.92 28.71 -5.67
N GLN A 20 -24.28 27.93 -4.79
CA GLN A 20 -23.17 27.07 -5.16
C GLN A 20 -23.66 25.63 -5.27
N SER A 21 -23.67 25.10 -6.50
CA SER A 21 -23.96 23.69 -6.76
C SER A 21 -22.75 22.86 -6.37
N LEU A 22 -22.96 21.81 -5.59
CA LEU A 22 -21.92 20.84 -5.20
C LEU A 22 -21.66 19.86 -6.36
N ASP A 23 -21.27 20.40 -7.52
CA ASP A 23 -20.89 19.66 -8.74
C ASP A 23 -19.50 19.00 -8.64
N VAL A 24 -19.00 18.87 -7.41
CA VAL A 24 -17.62 18.54 -7.11
C VAL A 24 -17.41 17.02 -7.06
N ILE A 25 -18.48 16.24 -6.85
CA ILE A 25 -18.36 14.83 -6.47
C ILE A 25 -18.52 13.85 -7.65
N HIS A 26 -19.09 14.27 -8.78
CA HIS A 26 -19.54 13.32 -9.84
C HIS A 26 -19.05 13.58 -11.27
N ARG A 27 -18.12 14.50 -11.51
CA ARG A 27 -17.62 14.78 -12.86
C ARG A 27 -16.32 14.02 -13.15
N GLU A 28 -16.31 13.24 -14.23
CA GLU A 28 -15.11 12.55 -14.73
C GLU A 28 -14.00 13.56 -15.07
N GLY A 29 -12.80 13.37 -14.50
CA GLY A 29 -11.63 14.22 -14.78
C GLY A 29 -10.95 14.93 -13.59
N ARG A 30 -11.07 14.45 -12.34
CA ARG A 30 -10.45 15.09 -11.16
C ARG A 30 -9.27 14.34 -10.51
N ASP A 31 -8.49 13.58 -11.28
CA ASP A 31 -7.25 12.95 -10.77
C ASP A 31 -6.09 13.96 -10.59
N SER A 32 -6.27 15.24 -10.96
CA SER A 32 -5.25 16.29 -10.84
C SER A 32 -5.35 17.17 -9.57
N LEU A 33 -5.86 16.63 -8.47
CA LEU A 33 -5.99 17.36 -7.19
C LEU A 33 -4.64 17.44 -6.44
N HIS A 34 -3.69 18.20 -6.99
CA HIS A 34 -2.39 18.44 -6.35
C HIS A 34 -2.25 19.86 -5.76
N LYS A 35 -1.50 19.90 -4.65
CA LYS A 35 -0.91 21.03 -3.90
C LYS A 35 -1.67 21.50 -2.66
N ILE A 36 -1.12 21.10 -1.50
CA ILE A 36 -1.03 21.67 -0.12
C ILE A 36 -2.20 22.50 0.43
N LYS A 37 -2.89 23.35 -0.35
CA LYS A 37 -4.16 23.99 0.06
C LYS A 37 -5.33 23.00 0.20
N ALA A 38 -5.15 21.75 -0.25
CA ALA A 38 -6.14 20.69 -0.15
C ALA A 38 -6.24 20.01 1.23
N VAL A 39 -5.33 20.26 2.18
CA VAL A 39 -5.33 19.54 3.48
C VAL A 39 -6.58 19.86 4.33
N GLY A 40 -7.10 21.09 4.26
CA GLY A 40 -8.37 21.47 4.90
C GLY A 40 -9.58 20.76 4.27
N ASN A 41 -9.58 20.65 2.94
CA ASN A 41 -10.59 19.87 2.21
C ASN A 41 -10.42 18.36 2.45
N LEU A 42 -9.20 17.88 2.74
CA LEU A 42 -8.91 16.49 3.04
C LEU A 42 -9.47 16.08 4.41
N ARG A 43 -9.51 16.95 5.43
CA ARG A 43 -10.15 16.63 6.71
C ARG A 43 -11.68 16.53 6.61
N ILE A 44 -12.30 17.41 5.82
CA ILE A 44 -13.75 17.38 5.59
C ILE A 44 -14.12 16.20 4.68
N SER A 45 -13.36 15.97 3.61
CA SER A 45 -13.50 14.79 2.76
C SER A 45 -13.18 13.51 3.53
N ALA A 46 -12.15 13.43 4.37
CA ALA A 46 -11.84 12.24 5.15
C ALA A 46 -12.96 11.89 6.15
N ARG A 47 -13.64 12.89 6.74
CA ARG A 47 -14.79 12.66 7.63
C ARG A 47 -16.07 12.27 6.86
N PHE A 48 -16.15 12.64 5.58
CA PHE A 48 -17.19 12.20 4.65
C PHE A 48 -16.90 10.79 4.11
N LEU A 49 -15.67 10.52 3.67
CA LEU A 49 -15.18 9.23 3.20
C LEU A 49 -15.12 8.18 4.31
N SER A 50 -14.89 8.57 5.57
CA SER A 50 -15.01 7.65 6.72
C SER A 50 -16.45 7.24 7.02
N ARG A 51 -17.44 7.84 6.36
CA ARG A 51 -18.87 7.55 6.49
C ARG A 51 -19.49 7.00 5.21
N VAL A 52 -18.71 6.89 4.13
CA VAL A 52 -19.14 6.32 2.86
C VAL A 52 -18.49 4.95 2.75
N ASP A 53 -19.29 3.90 2.87
CA ASP A 53 -18.87 2.59 2.37
C ASP A 53 -18.67 2.72 0.87
N PHE A 54 -17.41 2.72 0.43
CA PHE A 54 -17.14 2.66 -0.99
C PHE A 54 -17.56 1.29 -1.50
N GLU A 55 -18.46 1.30 -2.49
CA GLU A 55 -18.83 0.08 -3.19
C GLU A 55 -17.57 -0.62 -3.71
N PRO A 56 -17.41 -1.94 -3.49
CA PRO A 56 -16.23 -2.68 -3.92
C PRO A 56 -15.91 -2.47 -5.41
N ALA A 57 -16.94 -2.38 -6.27
CA ALA A 57 -16.78 -2.14 -7.71
C ALA A 57 -16.05 -0.82 -8.02
N VAL A 58 -16.33 0.25 -7.25
CA VAL A 58 -15.67 1.55 -7.41
C VAL A 58 -14.21 1.46 -6.98
N LEU A 59 -13.93 0.80 -5.85
CA LEU A 59 -12.57 0.60 -5.35
C LEU A 59 -11.73 -0.23 -6.34
N ARG A 60 -12.29 -1.30 -6.90
CA ARG A 60 -11.63 -2.12 -7.92
C ARG A 60 -11.25 -1.32 -9.15
N ARG A 61 -12.18 -0.50 -9.66
CA ARG A 61 -11.91 0.36 -10.83
C ARG A 61 -10.81 1.37 -10.54
N ARG A 62 -10.83 2.00 -9.37
CA ARG A 62 -9.80 2.96 -8.95
C ARG A 62 -8.43 2.30 -8.80
N LEU A 63 -8.37 1.14 -8.15
CA LEU A 63 -7.13 0.40 -7.98
C LEU A 63 -6.50 0.01 -9.34
N ARG A 64 -7.30 -0.51 -10.28
CA ARG A 64 -6.82 -0.82 -11.64
C ARG A 64 -6.25 0.40 -12.35
N ARG A 65 -6.92 1.55 -12.26
CA ARG A 65 -6.40 2.80 -12.82
C ARG A 65 -5.10 3.22 -12.13
N ALA A 66 -5.07 3.23 -10.81
CA ALA A 66 -3.89 3.63 -10.04
C ALA A 66 -2.67 2.76 -10.38
N LEU A 67 -2.86 1.45 -10.57
CA LEU A 67 -1.80 0.54 -11.00
C LEU A 67 -1.23 0.91 -12.38
N HIS A 68 -2.11 1.23 -13.33
CA HIS A 68 -1.70 1.64 -14.68
C HIS A 68 -1.02 3.01 -14.71
N ASP A 69 -1.53 3.95 -13.92
CA ASP A 69 -1.03 5.33 -13.87
C ASP A 69 0.27 5.45 -13.06
N THR A 70 0.52 4.53 -12.11
CA THR A 70 1.76 4.48 -11.34
C THR A 70 2.89 4.00 -12.23
N GLN A 71 3.80 4.93 -12.56
CA GLN A 71 4.98 4.65 -13.37
C GLN A 71 6.18 4.33 -12.48
N LEU A 72 6.91 3.29 -12.85
CA LEU A 72 8.24 2.99 -12.34
C LEU A 72 9.26 3.98 -12.93
N ALA A 73 10.46 4.04 -12.35
CA ALA A 73 11.52 4.96 -12.79
C ALA A 73 11.89 4.85 -14.28
N ASP A 74 11.68 3.69 -14.90
CA ASP A 74 11.91 3.44 -16.33
C ASP A 74 10.72 3.81 -17.22
N GLY A 75 9.63 4.34 -16.65
CA GLY A 75 8.41 4.70 -17.37
C GLY A 75 7.49 3.51 -17.69
N THR A 76 7.73 2.34 -17.09
CA THR A 76 6.81 1.20 -17.19
C THR A 76 5.69 1.34 -16.16
N PRO A 77 4.42 1.08 -16.54
CA PRO A 77 3.33 0.93 -15.58
C PRO A 77 3.61 -0.15 -14.53
N LEU A 78 3.18 0.08 -13.28
CA LEU A 78 3.36 -0.88 -12.20
C LEU A 78 2.66 -2.21 -12.48
N ASP A 79 1.48 -2.19 -13.12
CA ASP A 79 0.71 -3.39 -13.47
C ASP A 79 1.44 -4.36 -14.43
N ALA A 80 2.51 -3.93 -15.10
CA ALA A 80 3.37 -4.79 -15.90
C ALA A 80 4.26 -5.71 -15.05
N VAL A 81 4.49 -5.38 -13.78
CA VAL A 81 5.39 -6.14 -12.88
C VAL A 81 4.63 -6.66 -11.66
N VAL A 82 3.75 -5.84 -11.08
CA VAL A 82 2.96 -6.19 -9.90
C VAL A 82 1.52 -5.76 -10.10
N THR A 83 0.59 -6.69 -9.90
CA THR A 83 -0.84 -6.43 -9.84
C THR A 83 -1.42 -7.03 -8.56
N PHE A 84 -2.71 -6.87 -8.35
CA PHE A 84 -3.44 -7.44 -7.21
C PHE A 84 -4.57 -8.33 -7.73
N ASP A 85 -4.99 -9.29 -6.92
CA ASP A 85 -6.17 -10.12 -7.19
C ASP A 85 -7.48 -9.34 -6.97
N VAL A 86 -7.62 -8.22 -7.70
CA VAL A 86 -8.60 -7.14 -7.47
C VAL A 86 -10.04 -7.66 -7.37
N ASP A 87 -10.39 -8.69 -8.12
CA ASP A 87 -11.76 -9.21 -8.13
C ASP A 87 -12.10 -9.99 -6.85
N ASN A 88 -11.10 -10.65 -6.24
CA ASN A 88 -11.26 -11.45 -5.03
C ASN A 88 -11.00 -10.66 -3.73
N LEU A 89 -10.52 -9.42 -3.80
CA LEU A 89 -10.32 -8.58 -2.62
C LEU A 89 -11.63 -7.93 -2.12
N GLY A 90 -11.87 -8.01 -0.82
CA GLY A 90 -12.89 -7.23 -0.13
C GLY A 90 -12.47 -5.76 0.08
N SER A 91 -13.42 -4.87 0.42
CA SER A 91 -13.20 -3.42 0.49
C SER A 91 -12.00 -2.99 1.35
N LYS A 92 -11.80 -3.64 2.52
CA LYS A 92 -10.67 -3.34 3.40
C LYS A 92 -9.32 -3.59 2.70
N LEU A 93 -9.20 -4.74 2.03
CA LEU A 93 -7.98 -5.12 1.31
C LEU A 93 -7.79 -4.33 0.02
N LEU A 94 -8.88 -3.93 -0.64
CA LEU A 94 -8.82 -2.99 -1.78
C LEU A 94 -8.27 -1.63 -1.35
N LEU A 95 -8.68 -1.09 -0.20
CA LEU A 95 -8.14 0.15 0.34
C LEU A 95 -6.66 0.00 0.74
N GLN A 96 -6.28 -1.15 1.29
CA GLN A 96 -4.87 -1.45 1.60
C GLN A 96 -4.02 -1.53 0.33
N ALA A 97 -4.46 -2.27 -0.68
CA ALA A 97 -3.80 -2.37 -1.98
C ALA A 97 -3.68 -0.99 -2.64
N TRP A 98 -4.73 -0.17 -2.60
CA TRP A 98 -4.69 1.18 -3.14
C TRP A 98 -3.68 2.07 -2.41
N TRP A 99 -3.62 2.01 -1.07
CA TRP A 99 -2.59 2.71 -0.29
C TRP A 99 -1.17 2.23 -0.62
N LEU A 100 -0.98 0.93 -0.90
CA LEU A 100 0.31 0.38 -1.31
C LEU A 100 0.73 0.92 -2.69
N VAL A 101 -0.21 1.00 -3.64
CA VAL A 101 0.06 1.52 -4.99
C VAL A 101 0.43 3.01 -4.96
N GLU A 102 -0.36 3.86 -4.30
CA GLU A 102 -0.11 5.31 -4.30
C GLU A 102 0.94 5.77 -3.29
N GLY A 103 1.10 5.03 -2.19
CA GLY A 103 1.88 5.48 -1.03
C GLY A 103 3.29 4.92 -0.98
N GLN A 104 3.63 3.93 -1.79
CA GLN A 104 4.93 3.23 -1.73
C GLN A 104 5.74 3.43 -3.00
N ARG A 105 7.06 3.32 -2.85
CA ARG A 105 7.99 3.24 -3.98
C ARG A 105 8.20 1.77 -4.34
N TRP A 106 7.89 1.43 -5.59
CA TRP A 106 7.94 0.08 -6.11
C TRP A 106 9.21 -0.23 -6.91
N ASP A 107 10.00 0.79 -7.29
CA ASP A 107 11.17 0.65 -8.18
C ASP A 107 12.08 -0.53 -7.78
N GLU A 108 12.55 -0.54 -6.53
CA GLU A 108 13.48 -1.55 -6.03
C GLU A 108 12.89 -2.97 -6.07
N ALA A 109 11.61 -3.11 -5.70
CA ALA A 109 10.93 -4.40 -5.73
C ALA A 109 10.66 -4.85 -7.17
N ALA A 110 10.27 -3.93 -8.05
CA ALA A 110 10.01 -4.20 -9.45
C ALA A 110 11.27 -4.61 -10.20
N ASP A 111 12.40 -3.94 -9.97
CA ASP A 111 13.68 -4.28 -10.60
C ASP A 111 14.17 -5.66 -10.19
N ALA A 112 14.05 -6.00 -8.91
CA ALA A 112 14.42 -7.33 -8.44
C ALA A 112 13.43 -8.43 -8.90
N LEU A 113 12.14 -8.15 -9.04
CA LEU A 113 11.19 -9.07 -9.69
C LEU A 113 11.50 -9.28 -11.18
N ARG A 114 11.88 -8.23 -11.90
CA ARG A 114 12.32 -8.34 -13.30
C ARG A 114 13.59 -9.17 -13.44
N LEU A 115 14.56 -8.97 -12.54
CA LEU A 115 15.75 -9.81 -12.50
C LEU A 115 15.38 -11.27 -12.23
N ALA A 116 14.51 -11.53 -11.25
CA ALA A 116 14.03 -12.88 -10.96
C ALA A 116 13.33 -13.51 -12.18
N HIS A 117 12.53 -12.75 -12.91
CA HIS A 117 11.89 -13.20 -14.15
C HIS A 117 12.90 -13.52 -15.26
N GLN A 118 13.89 -12.67 -15.48
CA GLN A 118 14.98 -12.92 -16.45
C GLN A 118 15.76 -14.20 -16.12
N LEU A 119 15.89 -14.51 -14.82
CA LEU A 119 16.51 -15.72 -14.32
C LEU A 119 15.54 -16.90 -14.21
N THR A 120 14.31 -16.77 -14.72
CA THR A 120 13.26 -17.80 -14.73
C THR A 120 12.76 -18.25 -13.35
N TYR A 121 12.96 -17.44 -12.31
CA TYR A 121 12.49 -17.71 -10.94
C TYR A 121 11.06 -17.24 -10.67
N CYS A 122 10.50 -16.38 -11.53
CA CYS A 122 9.10 -15.95 -11.41
C CYS A 122 8.51 -15.54 -12.75
N GLU A 123 7.18 -15.48 -12.81
CA GLU A 123 6.44 -14.91 -13.94
C GLU A 123 5.93 -13.51 -13.60
N LEU A 124 5.86 -12.65 -14.62
CA LEU A 124 5.32 -11.30 -14.50
C LEU A 124 4.00 -11.14 -15.28
N PRO A 125 3.06 -10.32 -14.80
CA PRO A 125 3.10 -9.64 -13.50
C PRO A 125 2.82 -10.59 -12.33
N VAL A 126 3.44 -10.31 -11.18
CA VAL A 126 3.11 -11.00 -9.93
C VAL A 126 1.74 -10.52 -9.42
N ILE A 127 0.85 -11.45 -9.10
CA ILE A 127 -0.52 -11.15 -8.65
C ILE A 127 -0.61 -11.24 -7.12
N VAL A 128 -0.53 -10.11 -6.43
CA VAL A 128 -0.63 -10.04 -4.97
C VAL A 128 -2.05 -10.41 -4.51
N THR A 129 -2.13 -11.45 -3.68
CA THR A 129 -3.40 -12.02 -3.19
C THR A 129 -3.78 -11.48 -1.82
N GLN A 130 -4.97 -11.87 -1.34
CA GLN A 130 -5.38 -11.64 0.05
C GLN A 130 -4.35 -12.16 1.06
N GLN A 131 -3.81 -13.37 0.86
CA GLN A 131 -2.84 -13.99 1.77
C GLN A 131 -1.59 -13.11 1.94
N ASP A 132 -1.16 -12.45 0.86
CA ASP A 132 0.01 -11.58 0.87
C ASP A 132 -0.27 -10.30 1.64
N LEU A 133 -1.41 -9.66 1.36
CA LEU A 133 -1.83 -8.44 2.04
C LEU A 133 -2.01 -8.67 3.55
N GLU A 134 -2.46 -9.85 3.95
CA GLU A 134 -2.69 -10.21 5.35
C GLU A 134 -1.40 -10.39 6.16
N LYS A 135 -0.23 -10.50 5.51
CA LYS A 135 1.06 -10.44 6.21
C LYS A 135 1.24 -9.13 6.97
N HIS A 136 0.61 -8.05 6.49
CA HIS A 136 0.57 -6.75 7.14
C HIS A 136 -0.84 -6.44 7.65
N ARG A 137 -1.15 -6.87 8.89
CA ARG A 137 -2.50 -6.71 9.48
C ARG A 137 -2.95 -5.27 9.66
N SER A 138 -2.03 -4.31 9.64
CA SER A 138 -2.32 -2.89 9.73
C SER A 138 -1.26 -2.04 9.00
N LYS A 139 -1.63 -0.80 8.67
CA LYS A 139 -0.68 0.20 8.16
C LYS A 139 0.50 0.44 9.11
N GLN A 140 0.25 0.39 10.43
CA GLN A 140 1.31 0.56 11.43
C GLN A 140 2.29 -0.61 11.41
N ALA A 141 1.80 -1.85 11.27
CA ALA A 141 2.65 -3.03 11.13
C ALA A 141 3.55 -2.92 9.89
N TYR A 142 2.97 -2.51 8.74
CA TYR A 142 3.75 -2.27 7.54
C TYR A 142 4.84 -1.19 7.72
N LEU A 143 4.50 -0.07 8.38
CA LEU A 143 5.41 1.06 8.58
C LEU A 143 6.44 0.83 9.70
N ALA A 144 6.27 -0.20 10.53
CA ALA A 144 7.24 -0.58 11.55
C ALA A 144 8.49 -1.23 10.95
N GLU A 145 8.40 -1.69 9.70
CA GLU A 145 9.49 -2.34 8.98
C GLU A 145 10.10 -1.40 7.94
N PRO A 146 11.39 -1.60 7.57
CA PRO A 146 11.92 -1.01 6.35
C PRO A 146 11.03 -1.36 5.16
N ARG A 147 10.65 -0.35 4.35
CA ARG A 147 9.71 -0.52 3.23
C ARG A 147 10.01 -1.74 2.36
N VAL A 148 11.28 -1.92 2.02
CA VAL A 148 11.76 -3.02 1.16
C VAL A 148 11.43 -4.37 1.81
N VAL A 149 11.69 -4.52 3.10
CA VAL A 149 11.35 -5.73 3.87
C VAL A 149 9.84 -5.97 3.84
N ALA A 150 9.04 -4.94 4.11
CA ALA A 150 7.59 -5.05 4.13
C ALA A 150 7.02 -5.49 2.77
N LEU A 151 7.52 -4.94 1.67
CA LEU A 151 7.15 -5.37 0.32
C LEU A 151 7.58 -6.81 0.05
N TRP A 152 8.80 -7.19 0.42
CA TRP A 152 9.33 -8.53 0.16
C TRP A 152 8.70 -9.62 1.02
N LYS A 153 8.18 -9.30 2.22
CA LYS A 153 7.30 -10.23 2.95
C LYS A 153 6.11 -10.62 2.07
N MET A 154 5.51 -9.70 1.32
CA MET A 154 4.39 -9.99 0.42
C MET A 154 4.81 -10.67 -0.88
N LEU A 155 5.87 -10.17 -1.52
CA LEU A 155 6.26 -10.55 -2.87
C LEU A 155 7.18 -11.77 -2.95
N GLY A 156 7.88 -12.09 -1.87
CA GLY A 156 8.96 -13.05 -1.96
C GLY A 156 8.50 -14.42 -2.43
N ARG A 157 7.34 -14.88 -1.98
CA ARG A 157 6.81 -16.22 -2.28
C ARG A 157 6.58 -16.51 -3.77
N TYR A 158 6.68 -15.49 -4.63
CA TYR A 158 6.57 -15.60 -6.07
C TYR A 158 7.92 -15.85 -6.76
N VAL A 159 9.04 -15.66 -6.04
CA VAL A 159 10.39 -15.98 -6.51
C VAL A 159 10.73 -17.39 -6.03
N ASP A 160 10.75 -18.34 -6.95
CA ASP A 160 11.03 -19.74 -6.71
C ASP A 160 12.44 -20.09 -7.22
N PHE A 161 13.36 -20.34 -6.30
CA PHE A 161 14.73 -20.75 -6.66
C PHE A 161 14.82 -22.24 -6.99
N GLY A 162 13.76 -23.01 -6.73
CA GLY A 162 13.69 -24.45 -6.95
C GLY A 162 14.58 -25.28 -6.01
N GLY A 163 14.42 -26.60 -6.11
CA GLY A 163 15.23 -27.58 -5.38
C GLY A 163 15.18 -27.39 -3.86
N GLU A 164 16.34 -27.52 -3.22
CA GLU A 164 16.49 -27.39 -1.76
C GLU A 164 16.39 -25.94 -1.26
N ARG A 165 16.51 -24.96 -2.15
CA ARG A 165 16.43 -23.53 -1.79
C ARG A 165 14.99 -23.04 -1.68
N GLY A 166 14.04 -23.73 -2.30
CA GLY A 166 12.63 -23.36 -2.25
C GLY A 166 12.36 -21.93 -2.74
N ARG A 167 11.41 -21.26 -2.09
CA ARG A 167 10.97 -19.90 -2.44
C ARG A 167 11.63 -18.86 -1.56
N PHE A 168 11.84 -17.67 -2.10
CA PHE A 168 12.26 -16.54 -1.30
C PHE A 168 11.16 -16.15 -0.31
N GLU A 169 11.28 -16.47 0.97
CA GLU A 169 10.30 -16.00 1.96
C GLU A 169 10.97 -15.20 3.06
N LEU A 170 10.44 -14.00 3.34
CA LEU A 170 10.78 -13.24 4.53
C LEU A 170 9.75 -13.50 5.62
N PHE A 171 10.21 -13.86 6.82
CA PHE A 171 9.35 -14.14 7.97
C PHE A 171 10.05 -13.84 9.28
N ASP A 172 9.25 -13.48 10.28
CA ASP A 172 9.72 -13.22 11.64
C ASP A 172 9.94 -14.56 12.35
N HIS A 173 11.13 -14.76 12.89
CA HIS A 173 11.45 -15.87 13.78
C HIS A 173 11.00 -15.50 15.19
N GLY A 174 10.59 -16.50 16.00
CA GLY A 174 9.96 -16.28 17.31
C GLY A 174 10.83 -15.53 18.36
N ASN A 175 12.09 -15.27 18.06
CA ASN A 175 13.02 -14.48 18.86
C ASN A 175 13.13 -13.00 18.40
N GLY A 176 12.34 -12.57 17.41
CA GLY A 176 12.39 -11.23 16.84
C GLY A 176 13.39 -11.04 15.69
N ASP A 177 14.13 -12.08 15.30
CA ASP A 177 14.99 -12.02 14.11
C ASP A 177 14.16 -12.13 12.82
N LEU A 178 14.62 -11.49 11.75
CA LEU A 178 14.10 -11.72 10.39
C LEU A 178 14.94 -12.80 9.67
N ARG A 179 14.28 -13.71 8.97
CA ARG A 179 14.91 -14.80 8.17
C ARG A 179 14.48 -14.72 6.70
N ALA A 180 15.27 -15.32 5.80
CA ALA A 180 15.02 -15.38 4.36
C ALA A 180 15.19 -16.80 3.79
N ILE A 181 14.45 -17.19 2.74
CA ILE A 181 14.63 -18.45 1.96
C ILE A 181 14.27 -19.74 2.73
N THR A 182 14.82 -19.92 3.93
CA THR A 182 14.52 -21.02 4.86
C THR A 182 14.62 -20.53 6.31
N ASP A 183 14.03 -21.25 7.27
CA ASP A 183 14.13 -20.94 8.71
C ASP A 183 15.45 -21.41 9.29
N ASP A 184 16.55 -20.96 8.68
CA ASP A 184 17.92 -21.30 9.05
C ASP A 184 18.69 -20.04 9.51
N PRO A 185 19.47 -20.13 10.60
CA PRO A 185 20.29 -19.01 11.10
C PRO A 185 21.22 -18.38 10.05
N GLU A 186 21.67 -19.11 9.03
CA GLU A 186 22.54 -18.58 7.97
C GLU A 186 21.85 -17.52 7.10
N TYR A 187 20.51 -17.50 7.07
CA TYR A 187 19.72 -16.51 6.33
C TYR A 187 19.13 -15.43 7.22
N ARG A 188 19.75 -15.16 8.38
CA ARG A 188 19.38 -14.02 9.23
C ARG A 188 19.63 -12.69 8.53
N LEU A 189 18.61 -11.83 8.51
CA LEU A 189 18.73 -10.46 8.04
C LEU A 189 18.94 -9.51 9.23
N ASP A 190 20.00 -8.71 9.16
CA ASP A 190 20.23 -7.59 10.08
C ASP A 190 19.59 -6.32 9.50
N LEU A 191 18.60 -5.80 10.23
CA LEU A 191 17.89 -4.57 9.87
C LEU A 191 18.44 -3.34 10.60
N THR A 192 19.57 -3.47 11.30
CA THR A 192 20.25 -2.35 11.93
C THR A 192 20.49 -1.27 10.87
N PRO A 193 20.01 -0.03 11.10
CA PRO A 193 20.17 1.04 10.12
C PRO A 193 21.62 1.23 9.73
N LEU A 194 21.86 1.32 8.43
CA LEU A 194 23.20 1.59 7.90
C LEU A 194 23.72 2.92 8.46
N PRO A 195 25.01 3.02 8.81
CA PRO A 195 25.57 4.25 9.33
C PRO A 195 25.42 5.39 8.31
N PRO A 196 25.29 6.65 8.76
CA PRO A 196 25.00 7.80 7.87
C PRO A 196 25.97 7.99 6.70
N THR A 197 27.21 7.50 6.85
CA THR A 197 28.27 7.58 5.85
C THR A 197 28.28 6.43 4.85
N HIS A 198 27.32 5.50 4.93
CA HIS A 198 27.26 4.34 4.05
C HIS A 198 26.85 4.74 2.62
N ALA A 199 27.45 4.10 1.60
CA ALA A 199 27.20 4.40 0.19
C ALA A 199 25.75 4.14 -0.24
N TYR A 200 25.06 3.25 0.47
CA TYR A 200 23.62 3.02 0.32
C TYR A 200 22.86 3.81 1.38
N HIS A 201 21.98 4.70 0.94
CA HIS A 201 21.16 5.54 1.80
C HIS A 201 19.78 4.92 2.05
N PRO A 202 19.31 4.89 3.31
CA PRO A 202 17.94 4.47 3.60
C PRO A 202 16.94 5.37 2.87
N HIS A 203 16.07 4.75 2.06
CA HIS A 203 14.98 5.47 1.41
C HIS A 203 13.79 5.63 2.36
N ALA A 204 13.93 6.43 3.42
CA ALA A 204 12.79 6.81 4.26
C ALA A 204 11.93 7.86 3.52
N SER A 205 10.62 7.63 3.40
CA SER A 205 9.71 8.69 2.95
C SER A 205 9.64 9.76 4.03
N SER A 206 9.67 11.05 3.64
CA SER A 206 9.47 12.17 4.57
C SER A 206 8.10 12.16 5.27
N HIS A 207 7.17 11.34 4.77
CA HIS A 207 5.83 11.18 5.32
C HIS A 207 5.70 9.92 6.21
N ASN A 208 6.76 9.12 6.34
CA ASN A 208 6.77 8.02 7.29
C ASN A 208 7.03 8.56 8.71
N PRO A 209 6.30 8.09 9.73
CA PRO A 209 6.65 8.42 11.10
C PRO A 209 8.06 7.90 11.40
N PRO A 210 8.82 8.57 12.28
CA PRO A 210 10.13 8.06 12.71
C PRO A 210 9.94 6.65 13.28
N SER A 211 10.77 5.71 12.82
CA SER A 211 10.87 4.38 13.41
C SER A 211 11.57 4.54 14.76
N ASP A 212 10.82 4.48 15.86
CA ASP A 212 11.40 4.53 17.21
C ASP A 212 12.26 3.28 17.46
N THR A 213 13.55 3.37 17.18
CA THR A 213 14.55 2.42 17.67
C THR A 213 15.05 2.87 19.03
N THR A 214 14.21 2.77 20.05
CA THR A 214 14.64 2.73 21.46
C THR A 214 13.59 2.01 22.28
N SER A 215 13.58 0.67 22.19
CA SER A 215 13.12 -0.14 23.32
C SER A 215 14.33 -0.37 24.23
N SER A 216 14.58 0.59 25.13
CA SER A 216 15.32 0.30 26.34
C SER A 216 14.31 -0.13 27.39
N ASP A 217 14.24 -1.43 27.62
CA ASP A 217 13.68 -2.00 28.84
C ASP A 217 14.31 -1.33 30.05
N THR A 218 13.49 -0.63 30.85
CA THR A 218 13.76 -0.51 32.29
C THR A 218 12.46 -0.69 33.05
N THR A 219 12.34 -1.85 33.68
CA THR A 219 11.40 -2.16 34.75
C THR A 219 11.45 -1.07 35.82
N THR A 220 10.31 -0.47 36.21
CA THR A 220 10.07 0.00 37.59
C THR A 220 8.58 0.00 37.91
N ALA A 221 8.30 -0.42 39.14
CA ALA A 221 7.04 -0.85 39.72
C ALA A 221 5.91 0.21 39.81
N ALA A 222 4.69 -0.34 39.82
CA ALA A 222 3.52 0.02 40.64
C ALA A 222 3.40 1.44 41.21
N THR A 223 2.27 2.11 40.93
CA THR A 223 1.22 2.44 41.93
C THR A 223 -0.03 2.94 41.21
N LEU A 224 -1.12 2.18 41.34
CA LEU A 224 -2.48 2.57 41.00
C LEU A 224 -3.04 3.42 42.15
N THR A 225 -3.35 4.68 41.91
CA THR A 225 -4.21 5.48 42.80
C THR A 225 -5.49 5.83 42.05
N LEU A 226 -6.56 5.15 42.47
CA LEU A 226 -7.95 5.47 42.19
C LEU A 226 -8.33 6.82 42.81
N MET A 227 -9.08 7.63 42.07
CA MET A 227 -10.08 8.58 42.59
C MET A 227 -11.20 8.64 41.55
N THR A 228 -12.34 7.97 41.82
CA THR A 228 -13.61 8.58 42.29
C THR A 228 -14.14 9.66 41.37
#